data_AF-A0A7S2R8U2-F1
#
_entry.id   AF-A0A7S2R8U2-F1
#
_cell.length_a   1.000
_cell.length_b   1.000
_cell.length_c   1.000
_cell.angle_alpha   90.00
_cell.angle_beta   90.00
_cell.angle_gamma   90.00
#
_symmetry.space_group_name_H-M   'P 1'
#
loop_
_entity.id
_entity.type
_entity.pdbx_description
1 polymer ?
#
loop_
_entity_poly.entity_id
_entity_poly.type
_entity_poly.pdbx_seq_one_letter_code
_entity_poly.pdbx_strand_id
1 'polypeptide(L)'
;EYLTKFATLDSAQDLASTDSIKHKTSVKALIVCGMGCFRAPDDFIAKTVSEAFAKCNVETQVEDVDSWPELIQLISLTKPDFILLVGVGQNGPEPVFPFLNNSVKDAVTTWVDGGGTLVVHGEGIIADLFNRFFDKNWQSVGVSSCGFYLNVSAARQAVSQKFADPLAKGFYKKMNMLRNVDWRECLYRGMGTCSIALSTYGNGRIAHIGDVNCDGPSITFLQELVKNAKRTNEVSLPKNKALIACGLGLFKASDDFYADHTAKTFKDLGIPFSKVDISSTTDIVALIEDETCKFIFLIGVGQAGADKARPLFKSNIRDALRSWVERGGYLAVQGEGGVMDSFLSKVFDKHWKCVGYYREERELNEDCEERFRGAMLPREYSSKAVVISGVSEDETVYGGSDDCSLAMANIGLGRLMLIGDVNAEEITIDVLGEFAKCTGCF
;
A
#
# COMPACT_ATOMS: atom_id res chain seq x y z
N GLU A 1 9.56 13.36 -13.13
CA GLU A 1 8.83 12.09 -13.30
C GLU A 1 8.01 11.71 -12.07
N TYR A 2 8.58 11.47 -10.87
CA TYR A 2 7.75 11.17 -9.68
C TYR A 2 6.84 12.36 -9.29
N LEU A 3 7.39 13.58 -9.18
CA LEU A 3 6.58 14.81 -8.98
C LEU A 3 5.65 15.12 -10.18
N THR A 4 5.98 14.65 -11.37
CA THR A 4 5.15 14.83 -12.59
C THR A 4 3.96 13.87 -12.61
N LYS A 5 4.13 12.64 -12.10
CA LYS A 5 3.03 11.71 -11.81
C LYS A 5 2.05 12.26 -10.76
N PHE A 6 2.56 13.04 -9.80
CA PHE A 6 1.72 13.76 -8.83
C PHE A 6 0.99 14.97 -9.45
N ALA A 7 1.56 15.64 -10.45
CA ALA A 7 0.94 16.77 -11.14
C ALA A 7 -0.12 16.35 -12.17
N THR A 8 -0.03 15.16 -12.75
CA THR A 8 -1.05 14.64 -13.69
C THR A 8 -2.38 14.26 -13.03
N LEU A 9 -2.44 14.17 -11.70
CA LEU A 9 -3.70 14.04 -10.95
C LEU A 9 -4.50 15.35 -10.89
N ASP A 10 -3.87 16.51 -11.11
CA ASP A 10 -4.55 17.81 -11.06
C ASP A 10 -5.50 18.01 -12.27
N SER A 11 -5.31 17.30 -13.39
CA SER A 11 -6.18 17.45 -14.59
C SER A 11 -7.46 16.62 -14.57
N ALA A 12 -7.63 15.71 -13.63
CA ALA A 12 -8.83 14.87 -13.51
C ALA A 12 -9.91 15.50 -12.61
N GLN A 13 -9.63 16.61 -11.92
CA GLN A 13 -10.52 17.24 -10.93
C GLN A 13 -11.49 18.29 -11.50
N ASP A 14 -11.37 18.67 -12.77
CA ASP A 14 -12.22 19.71 -13.39
C ASP A 14 -13.68 19.28 -13.66
N LEU A 15 -14.12 18.09 -13.18
CA LEU A 15 -15.47 17.57 -13.45
C LEU A 15 -16.35 17.30 -12.21
N ALA A 16 -15.91 17.66 -11.00
CA ALA A 16 -16.72 17.47 -9.78
C ALA A 16 -16.97 18.79 -9.04
N SER A 17 -17.82 19.65 -9.61
CA SER A 17 -18.43 20.75 -8.87
C SER A 17 -19.72 20.28 -8.19
N THR A 18 -19.71 20.13 -6.87
CA THR A 18 -20.89 20.37 -6.04
C THR A 18 -20.46 20.64 -4.60
N ASP A 19 -20.95 21.77 -4.09
CA ASP A 19 -20.71 22.30 -2.76
C ASP A 19 -20.92 21.25 -1.67
N SER A 20 -19.83 20.78 -1.06
CA SER A 20 -19.88 20.05 0.20
C SER A 20 -18.99 20.74 1.24
N ILE A 21 -19.57 20.82 2.43
CA ILE A 21 -19.15 21.48 3.66
C ILE A 21 -17.63 21.40 3.87
N LYS A 22 -16.93 22.55 3.74
CA LYS A 22 -15.53 22.70 4.14
C LYS A 22 -15.43 22.73 5.66
N HIS A 23 -15.55 21.59 6.32
CA HIS A 23 -14.94 21.43 7.64
C HIS A 23 -13.42 21.50 7.44
N LYS A 24 -12.83 22.68 7.66
CA LYS A 24 -11.37 22.82 7.77
C LYS A 24 -10.92 22.07 9.02
N THR A 25 -10.70 20.77 8.91
CA THR A 25 -9.89 20.04 9.86
C THR A 25 -8.45 20.50 9.65
N SER A 26 -7.94 21.35 10.56
CA SER A 26 -6.52 21.68 10.56
C SER A 26 -5.74 20.41 10.87
N VAL A 27 -4.82 20.04 9.97
CA VAL A 27 -3.87 18.97 10.24
C VAL A 27 -2.96 19.39 11.39
N LYS A 28 -2.80 18.49 12.36
CA LYS A 28 -1.99 18.69 13.56
C LYS A 28 -0.71 17.89 13.48
N ALA A 29 0.42 18.55 13.70
CA ALA A 29 1.72 17.91 13.78
C ALA A 29 2.34 18.11 15.17
N LEU A 30 2.80 17.01 15.75
CA LEU A 30 3.62 17.00 16.96
C LEU A 30 5.09 16.85 16.56
N ILE A 31 5.90 17.87 16.85
CA ILE A 31 7.35 17.84 16.63
C ILE A 31 7.98 17.54 17.99
N VAL A 32 8.59 16.37 18.09
CA VAL A 32 9.22 15.90 19.32
C VAL A 32 10.72 16.12 19.22
N CYS A 33 11.23 16.96 20.09
CA CYS A 33 12.65 17.25 20.29
C CYS A 33 13.09 16.63 21.63
N GLY A 34 14.39 16.61 21.93
CA GLY A 34 14.83 16.51 23.33
C GLY A 34 15.54 15.25 23.82
N MET A 35 15.51 14.14 23.10
CA MET A 35 16.12 12.88 23.59
C MET A 35 17.62 12.78 23.31
N GLY A 36 18.36 13.90 23.36
CA GLY A 36 19.78 14.00 23.04
C GLY A 36 20.39 15.36 23.40
N CYS A 37 21.52 15.73 22.79
CA CYS A 37 22.25 16.97 23.11
C CYS A 37 21.56 18.29 22.68
N PHE A 38 20.41 18.21 22.03
CA PHE A 38 19.72 19.35 21.42
C PHE A 38 18.37 19.54 22.13
N ARG A 39 18.23 20.62 22.92
CA ARG A 39 17.00 21.00 23.64
C ARG A 39 16.19 22.03 22.85
N ALA A 40 14.86 21.97 23.00
CA ALA A 40 13.91 22.44 21.99
C ALA A 40 13.72 23.96 21.79
N PRO A 41 14.04 24.90 22.70
CA PRO A 41 13.74 26.30 22.39
C PRO A 41 14.68 26.90 21.32
N ASP A 42 15.89 26.35 21.18
CA ASP A 42 16.93 26.85 20.26
C ASP A 42 17.21 25.87 19.09
N ASP A 43 16.42 24.80 18.95
CA ASP A 43 16.61 23.84 17.86
C ASP A 43 16.16 24.45 16.53
N PHE A 44 17.16 24.88 15.76
CA PHE A 44 17.03 25.38 14.40
C PHE A 44 16.16 24.46 13.52
N ILE A 45 16.20 23.14 13.74
CA ILE A 45 15.42 22.18 12.95
C ILE A 45 13.94 22.29 13.29
N ALA A 46 13.58 22.25 14.57
CA ALA A 46 12.18 22.34 15.02
C ALA A 46 11.52 23.63 14.52
N LYS A 47 12.26 24.75 14.61
CA LYS A 47 11.81 26.04 14.08
C LYS A 47 11.63 26.00 12.56
N THR A 48 12.61 25.50 11.82
CA THR A 48 12.57 25.45 10.36
C THR A 48 11.42 24.58 9.86
N VAL A 49 11.20 23.42 10.49
CA VAL A 49 10.06 22.55 10.17
C VAL A 49 8.73 23.23 10.53
N SER A 50 8.63 23.86 11.70
CA SER A 50 7.41 24.57 12.10
C SER A 50 7.02 25.66 11.11
N GLU A 51 8.01 26.45 10.66
CA GLU A 51 7.81 27.47 9.61
C GLU A 51 7.38 26.83 8.26
N ALA A 52 7.94 25.67 7.91
CA ALA A 52 7.57 24.94 6.71
C ALA A 52 6.14 24.37 6.77
N PHE A 53 5.73 23.86 7.93
CA PHE A 53 4.39 23.34 8.22
C PHE A 53 3.35 24.46 8.28
N ALA A 54 3.69 25.61 8.85
CA ALA A 54 2.84 26.80 8.83
C ALA A 54 2.52 27.25 7.39
N LYS A 55 3.49 27.20 6.46
CA LYS A 55 3.26 27.47 5.02
C LYS A 55 2.27 26.48 4.37
N CYS A 56 2.09 25.31 4.97
CA CYS A 56 1.13 24.30 4.53
C CYS A 56 -0.18 24.34 5.35
N ASN A 57 -0.41 25.35 6.18
CA ASN A 57 -1.54 25.45 7.12
C ASN A 57 -1.63 24.26 8.10
N VAL A 58 -0.49 23.75 8.58
CA VAL A 58 -0.43 22.73 9.63
C VAL A 58 -0.21 23.39 10.97
N GLU A 59 -1.04 23.03 11.94
CA GLU A 59 -0.87 23.42 13.33
C GLU A 59 0.25 22.58 13.93
N THR A 60 1.27 23.23 14.49
CA THR A 60 2.44 22.56 15.06
C THR A 60 2.48 22.73 16.56
N GLN A 61 2.69 21.63 17.26
CA GLN A 61 3.03 21.58 18.67
C GLN A 61 4.45 21.05 18.78
N VAL A 62 5.36 21.84 19.35
CA VAL A 62 6.76 21.44 19.56
C VAL A 62 6.90 21.08 21.03
N GLU A 63 7.29 19.84 21.31
CA GLU A 63 7.46 19.34 22.67
C GLU A 63 8.90 18.87 22.86
N ASP A 64 9.50 19.28 23.98
CA ASP A 64 10.74 18.74 24.49
C ASP A 64 10.38 17.56 25.39
N VAL A 65 10.57 16.33 24.91
CA VAL A 65 10.13 15.15 25.64
C VAL A 65 11.32 14.55 26.38
N ASP A 66 11.30 14.68 27.70
CA ASP A 66 12.32 14.14 28.59
C ASP A 66 12.09 12.65 28.88
N SER A 67 10.93 12.08 28.51
CA SER A 67 10.64 10.68 28.77
C SER A 67 9.66 9.99 27.79
N TRP A 68 9.86 8.69 27.60
CA TRP A 68 9.00 7.83 26.80
C TRP A 68 7.51 7.81 27.20
N PRO A 69 7.13 7.73 28.49
CA PRO A 69 5.72 7.80 28.90
C PRO A 69 5.03 9.12 28.55
N GLU A 70 5.78 10.23 28.60
CA GLU A 70 5.27 11.55 28.23
C GLU A 70 4.93 11.61 26.73
N LEU A 71 5.75 11.01 25.87
CA LEU A 71 5.40 10.87 24.44
C LEU A 71 4.08 10.11 24.24
N ILE A 72 3.89 8.98 24.93
CA ILE A 72 2.64 8.19 24.82
C ILE A 72 1.44 9.02 25.26
N GLN A 73 1.59 9.78 26.35
CA GLN A 73 0.55 10.65 26.85
C GLN A 73 0.23 11.78 25.86
N LEU A 74 1.25 12.42 25.28
CA LEU A 74 1.10 13.45 24.26
C LEU A 74 0.37 12.92 23.02
N ILE A 75 0.76 11.75 22.49
CA ILE A 75 0.08 11.12 21.34
C ILE A 75 -1.40 10.88 21.67
N SER A 76 -1.69 10.37 22.87
CA SER A 76 -3.06 10.05 23.30
C SER A 76 -3.94 11.30 23.47
N LEU A 77 -3.37 12.39 24.01
CA LEU A 77 -4.09 13.64 24.28
C LEU A 77 -4.28 14.49 23.03
N THR A 78 -3.23 14.62 22.22
CA THR A 78 -3.21 15.54 21.07
C THR A 78 -3.76 14.90 19.81
N LYS A 79 -3.70 13.56 19.71
CA LYS A 79 -4.10 12.76 18.55
C LYS A 79 -3.62 13.39 17.24
N PRO A 80 -2.30 13.58 17.08
CA PRO A 80 -1.78 14.29 15.94
C PRO A 80 -1.95 13.45 14.67
N ASP A 81 -2.08 14.10 13.52
CA ASP A 81 -2.00 13.43 12.21
C ASP A 81 -0.55 13.06 11.87
N PHE A 82 0.40 13.86 12.40
CA PHE A 82 1.83 13.77 12.13
C PHE A 82 2.64 13.76 13.42
N ILE A 83 3.64 12.90 13.46
CA ILE A 83 4.69 12.96 14.47
C ILE A 83 6.02 13.05 13.74
N LEU A 84 6.78 14.12 14.03
CA LEU A 84 8.16 14.25 13.58
C LEU A 84 9.09 14.06 14.78
N LEU A 85 9.92 13.02 14.72
CA LEU A 85 10.98 12.78 15.70
C LEU A 85 12.27 13.41 15.17
N VAL A 86 12.77 14.45 15.86
CA VAL A 86 13.99 15.17 15.49
C VAL A 86 15.11 14.80 16.46
N GLY A 87 16.24 14.29 15.95
CA GLY A 87 17.49 14.18 16.73
C GLY A 87 17.46 13.23 17.94
N VAL A 88 16.46 12.34 18.04
CA VAL A 88 16.29 11.40 19.16
C VAL A 88 17.47 10.42 19.24
N GLY A 89 18.37 10.57 20.22
CA GLY A 89 19.51 9.67 20.45
C GLY A 89 20.89 10.19 20.05
N GLN A 90 21.07 11.48 19.73
CA GLN A 90 22.39 12.02 19.39
C GLN A 90 23.31 12.21 20.62
N ASN A 91 24.37 11.39 20.67
CA ASN A 91 25.69 11.58 21.32
C ASN A 91 25.75 12.37 22.64
N GLY A 92 24.95 11.97 23.65
CA GLY A 92 25.32 12.26 25.03
C GLY A 92 26.54 11.41 25.46
N PRO A 93 27.37 11.87 26.42
CA PRO A 93 28.50 11.09 26.97
C PRO A 93 28.05 9.85 27.76
N GLU A 94 26.76 9.76 28.08
CA GLU A 94 26.10 8.55 28.54
C GLU A 94 25.14 8.06 27.43
N PRO A 95 24.87 6.75 27.28
CA PRO A 95 23.75 6.29 26.47
C PRO A 95 22.45 6.76 27.16
N VAL A 96 22.08 8.04 26.94
CA VAL A 96 21.12 8.77 27.79
C VAL A 96 19.72 8.16 27.76
N PHE A 97 19.39 7.26 26.84
CA PHE A 97 18.16 6.48 26.96
C PHE A 97 18.37 5.00 26.65
N PRO A 98 17.90 4.08 27.52
CA PRO A 98 17.71 2.71 27.09
C PRO A 98 16.75 2.74 25.91
N PHE A 99 17.04 1.91 24.92
CA PHE A 99 16.18 1.49 23.81
C PHE A 99 14.71 1.86 24.03
N LEU A 100 14.07 2.47 23.02
CA LEU A 100 12.62 2.58 22.92
C LEU A 100 11.95 1.37 23.59
N ASN A 101 11.35 1.58 24.77
CA ASN A 101 10.76 0.46 25.47
C ASN A 101 9.61 -0.09 24.60
N ASN A 102 9.28 -1.37 24.78
CA ASN A 102 8.27 -2.01 23.93
C ASN A 102 6.93 -1.26 23.98
N SER A 103 6.59 -0.63 25.10
CA SER A 103 5.37 0.16 25.26
C SER A 103 5.30 1.40 24.36
N VAL A 104 6.39 2.15 24.18
CA VAL A 104 6.41 3.26 23.21
C VAL A 104 6.35 2.73 21.79
N LYS A 105 7.09 1.65 21.50
CA LYS A 105 7.03 1.02 20.18
C LYS A 105 5.59 0.64 19.86
N ASP A 106 4.91 -0.07 20.76
CA ASP A 106 3.51 -0.47 20.63
C ASP A 106 2.60 0.76 20.42
N ALA A 107 2.73 1.79 21.24
CA ALA A 107 1.88 2.98 21.15
C ALA A 107 2.04 3.73 19.82
N VAL A 108 3.28 3.95 19.37
CA VAL A 108 3.56 4.59 18.08
C VAL A 108 3.11 3.67 16.95
N THR A 109 3.32 2.36 17.07
CA THR A 109 2.88 1.37 16.07
C THR A 109 1.38 1.34 15.90
N THR A 110 0.61 1.25 16.99
CA THR A 110 -0.85 1.34 16.97
C THR A 110 -1.33 2.67 16.40
N TRP A 111 -0.67 3.77 16.72
CA TRP A 111 -1.03 5.08 16.17
C TRP A 111 -0.77 5.19 14.65
N VAL A 112 0.37 4.70 14.15
CA VAL A 112 0.64 4.63 12.70
C VAL A 112 -0.36 3.69 12.03
N ASP A 113 -0.59 2.49 12.58
CA ASP A 113 -1.55 1.52 12.04
C ASP A 113 -2.97 2.10 11.93
N GLY A 114 -3.34 2.99 12.87
CA GLY A 114 -4.58 3.76 12.86
C GLY A 114 -4.64 4.94 11.86
N GLY A 115 -3.60 5.17 11.06
CA GLY A 115 -3.57 6.22 10.03
C GLY A 115 -2.58 7.36 10.26
N GLY A 116 -1.83 7.34 11.36
CA GLY A 116 -0.82 8.34 11.66
C GLY A 116 0.36 8.34 10.68
N THR A 117 1.02 9.50 10.50
CA THR A 117 2.26 9.61 9.72
C THR A 117 3.46 9.91 10.61
N LEU A 118 4.31 8.90 10.81
CA LEU A 118 5.57 9.03 11.53
C LEU A 118 6.68 9.49 10.58
N VAL A 119 7.45 10.50 10.98
CA VAL A 119 8.68 10.90 10.30
C VAL A 119 9.83 10.87 11.28
N VAL A 120 10.91 10.18 10.91
CA VAL A 120 12.14 10.13 11.68
C VAL A 120 13.21 10.91 10.93
N HIS A 121 13.76 11.94 11.58
CA HIS A 121 14.74 12.84 10.99
C HIS A 121 16.12 12.71 11.64
N GLY A 122 17.16 12.68 10.80
CA GLY A 122 18.56 12.72 11.20
C GLY A 122 19.10 11.38 11.72
N GLU A 123 19.70 11.42 12.91
CA GLU A 123 20.37 10.28 13.56
C GLU A 123 19.47 9.60 14.60
N GLY A 124 18.15 9.73 14.45
CA GLY A 124 17.16 9.10 15.33
C GLY A 124 17.50 7.64 15.63
N ILE A 125 17.06 7.06 16.75
CA ILE A 125 17.22 5.62 17.07
C ILE A 125 16.66 4.77 15.90
N ILE A 126 17.52 4.46 14.93
CA ILE A 126 17.14 4.01 13.57
C ILE A 126 17.06 2.50 13.47
N ALA A 127 17.80 1.76 14.29
CA ALA A 127 17.75 0.30 14.18
C ALA A 127 16.45 -0.26 14.76
N ASP A 128 16.11 0.13 16.00
CA ASP A 128 15.15 -0.63 16.80
C ASP A 128 13.67 -0.35 16.49
N LEU A 129 13.32 0.86 16.06
CA LEU A 129 11.95 1.21 15.66
C LEU A 129 11.66 0.69 14.25
N PHE A 130 12.59 0.90 13.30
CA PHE A 130 12.46 0.41 11.93
C PHE A 130 12.41 -1.12 11.87
N ASN A 131 13.16 -1.83 12.72
CA ASN A 131 13.13 -3.30 12.74
C ASN A 131 11.74 -3.91 13.01
N ARG A 132 10.79 -3.18 13.62
CA ARG A 132 9.44 -3.67 13.93
C ARG A 132 8.37 -3.14 12.98
N PHE A 133 8.51 -1.89 12.54
CA PHE A 133 7.63 -1.29 11.54
C PHE A 133 7.80 -1.91 10.15
N PHE A 134 9.00 -2.39 9.84
CA PHE A 134 9.31 -2.97 8.54
C PHE A 134 9.26 -4.51 8.56
N ASP A 135 8.66 -5.10 9.61
CA ASP A 135 8.55 -6.54 9.81
C ASP A 135 7.22 -7.05 9.26
N LYS A 136 7.19 -7.61 8.04
CA LYS A 136 7.27 -9.07 7.78
C LYS A 136 8.13 -9.46 6.56
N ASN A 137 8.71 -8.49 5.85
CA ASN A 137 9.51 -8.76 4.64
C ASN A 137 11.01 -8.40 4.78
N TRP A 138 11.42 -7.75 5.87
CA TRP A 138 12.73 -7.08 5.91
C TRP A 138 13.70 -7.51 7.01
N GLN A 139 13.24 -8.26 8.03
CA GLN A 139 14.16 -8.93 8.96
C GLN A 139 15.06 -9.96 8.25
N SER A 140 14.65 -10.48 7.09
CA SER A 140 15.48 -11.37 6.26
C SER A 140 16.53 -10.64 5.41
N VAL A 141 16.43 -9.30 5.23
CA VAL A 141 17.37 -8.49 4.42
C VAL A 141 18.20 -7.48 5.22
N GLY A 142 17.99 -7.35 6.53
CA GLY A 142 18.93 -6.68 7.44
C GLY A 142 19.09 -5.18 7.19
N VAL A 143 18.00 -4.41 7.19
CA VAL A 143 18.08 -2.93 7.14
C VAL A 143 18.94 -2.42 8.28
N SER A 144 20.04 -1.79 7.91
CA SER A 144 20.98 -1.19 8.86
C SER A 144 21.30 0.22 8.40
N SER A 145 21.34 1.19 9.32
CA SER A 145 22.05 2.44 9.04
C SER A 145 23.50 2.10 8.71
N CYS A 146 23.99 2.54 7.55
CA CYS A 146 25.33 2.19 7.09
C CYS A 146 26.41 3.23 7.44
N GLY A 147 26.14 4.05 8.46
CA GLY A 147 27.08 5.05 8.95
C GLY A 147 27.05 6.38 8.18
N PHE A 148 27.96 7.26 8.60
CA PHE A 148 28.01 8.66 8.17
C PHE A 148 28.86 8.89 6.93
N TYR A 149 28.36 9.69 6.00
CA TYR A 149 29.20 10.36 5.03
C TYR A 149 29.41 11.81 5.47
N LEU A 150 30.61 12.09 6.01
CA LEU A 150 31.07 13.44 6.38
C LEU A 150 31.47 14.29 5.17
N ASN A 151 31.50 13.72 3.95
CA ASN A 151 31.92 14.43 2.75
C ASN A 151 30.87 14.33 1.65
N VAL A 152 30.16 15.44 1.44
CA VAL A 152 29.06 15.63 0.49
C VAL A 152 29.51 15.42 -0.96
N SER A 153 30.79 15.53 -1.28
CA SER A 153 31.31 15.24 -2.63
C SER A 153 31.16 13.76 -3.03
N ALA A 154 31.40 12.84 -2.09
CA ALA A 154 31.20 11.40 -2.29
C ALA A 154 29.71 11.04 -2.33
N ALA A 155 28.89 11.66 -1.48
CA ALA A 155 27.43 11.49 -1.50
C ALA A 155 26.80 12.04 -2.80
N ARG A 156 27.29 13.18 -3.32
CA ARG A 156 26.86 13.73 -4.62
C ARG A 156 27.26 12.85 -5.80
N GLN A 157 28.43 12.20 -5.77
CA GLN A 157 28.81 11.19 -6.77
C GLN A 157 27.98 9.90 -6.62
N ALA A 158 27.59 9.55 -5.39
CA ALA A 158 26.75 8.38 -5.10
C ALA A 158 25.31 8.56 -5.57
N VAL A 159 24.75 9.75 -5.37
CA VAL A 159 23.42 10.17 -5.83
C VAL A 159 23.52 10.59 -7.30
N SER A 160 23.72 9.59 -8.17
CA SER A 160 23.91 9.78 -9.60
C SER A 160 22.72 9.26 -10.42
N GLN A 161 22.23 10.14 -11.31
CA GLN A 161 21.65 9.91 -12.64
C GLN A 161 20.16 9.64 -12.90
N LYS A 162 19.25 9.45 -11.92
CA LYS A 162 17.82 9.28 -12.27
C LYS A 162 16.88 10.46 -12.02
N PHE A 163 17.36 11.54 -11.38
CA PHE A 163 16.51 12.69 -11.08
C PHE A 163 17.27 14.00 -11.36
N ALA A 164 16.96 14.63 -12.49
CA ALA A 164 17.40 15.98 -12.82
C ALA A 164 16.54 17.02 -12.08
N ASP A 165 16.59 17.02 -10.74
CA ASP A 165 15.72 17.84 -9.89
C ASP A 165 16.56 18.84 -9.05
N PRO A 166 16.17 20.12 -8.91
CA PRO A 166 16.81 21.10 -8.01
C PRO A 166 17.06 20.62 -6.57
N LEU A 167 16.36 19.58 -6.11
CA LEU A 167 16.54 18.96 -4.79
C LEU A 167 17.92 18.30 -4.58
N ALA A 168 18.58 17.81 -5.64
CA ALA A 168 19.90 17.17 -5.53
C ALA A 168 21.04 18.16 -5.19
N LYS A 169 20.84 19.46 -5.44
CA LYS A 169 21.84 20.50 -5.16
C LYS A 169 21.85 20.92 -3.68
N GLY A 170 20.83 20.53 -2.90
CA GLY A 170 20.52 21.14 -1.61
C GLY A 170 21.06 20.46 -0.35
N PHE A 171 21.67 19.27 -0.41
CA PHE A 171 22.22 18.61 0.78
C PHE A 171 23.68 19.03 0.98
N TYR A 172 24.00 19.70 2.11
CA TYR A 172 25.27 20.42 2.23
C TYR A 172 26.25 19.93 3.29
N LYS A 173 25.87 19.07 4.27
CA LYS A 173 26.80 18.76 5.40
C LYS A 173 26.85 17.31 5.90
N LYS A 174 25.74 16.69 6.28
CA LYS A 174 25.71 15.31 6.83
C LYS A 174 24.45 14.57 6.45
N MET A 175 24.59 13.33 6.00
CA MET A 175 23.48 12.47 5.61
C MET A 175 23.68 11.07 6.17
N ASN A 176 22.66 10.58 6.86
CA ASN A 176 22.51 9.20 7.26
C ASN A 176 21.89 8.43 6.09
N MET A 177 22.46 7.27 5.77
CA MET A 177 21.99 6.45 4.66
C MET A 177 21.51 5.10 5.21
N LEU A 178 20.34 4.67 4.76
CA LEU A 178 19.79 3.34 5.03
C LEU A 178 20.31 2.34 3.99
N ARG A 179 20.62 1.12 4.42
CA ARG A 179 20.85 -0.02 3.52
C ARG A 179 19.67 -0.96 3.52
N ASN A 180 19.61 -1.79 2.49
CA ASN A 180 18.61 -2.85 2.34
C ASN A 180 17.18 -2.32 2.32
N VAL A 181 17.01 -1.07 1.86
CA VAL A 181 15.70 -0.47 1.57
C VAL A 181 15.14 -1.04 0.28
N ASP A 182 13.90 -1.57 0.28
CA ASP A 182 13.15 -1.87 -0.95
C ASP A 182 13.25 -0.63 -1.84
N TRP A 183 13.82 -0.86 -3.01
CA TRP A 183 14.14 0.16 -3.99
C TRP A 183 12.90 0.98 -4.41
N ARG A 184 11.69 0.48 -4.19
CA ARG A 184 10.41 1.16 -4.44
C ARG A 184 10.03 2.16 -3.35
N GLU A 185 10.50 1.96 -2.13
CA GLU A 185 10.25 2.84 -0.97
C GLU A 185 11.30 3.94 -0.86
N CYS A 186 12.40 3.82 -1.61
CA CYS A 186 13.48 4.78 -1.59
C CYS A 186 13.26 5.94 -2.57
N LEU A 187 13.09 7.14 -2.03
CA LEU A 187 12.89 8.37 -2.81
C LEU A 187 14.22 8.97 -3.27
N TYR A 188 15.26 8.87 -2.46
CA TYR A 188 16.60 9.39 -2.77
C TYR A 188 17.64 8.31 -2.53
N ARG A 189 18.33 7.92 -3.60
CA ARG A 189 19.21 6.75 -3.62
C ARG A 189 20.61 7.07 -4.13
N GLY A 190 21.59 6.32 -3.63
CA GLY A 190 22.95 6.34 -4.15
C GLY A 190 23.80 5.20 -3.59
N MET A 191 24.67 4.60 -4.42
CA MET A 191 25.60 3.52 -4.03
C MET A 191 24.96 2.37 -3.22
N GLY A 192 23.74 1.94 -3.59
CA GLY A 192 23.03 0.86 -2.88
C GLY A 192 22.48 1.27 -1.50
N THR A 193 22.33 2.57 -1.28
CA THR A 193 21.82 3.14 -0.02
C THR A 193 20.73 4.17 -0.29
N CYS A 194 19.93 4.47 0.74
CA CYS A 194 18.77 5.34 0.67
C CYS A 194 18.84 6.48 1.70
N SER A 195 18.71 7.73 1.28
CA SER A 195 18.72 8.88 2.20
C SER A 195 17.33 9.32 2.64
N ILE A 196 16.32 9.14 1.80
CA ILE A 196 14.92 9.38 2.17
C ILE A 196 14.11 8.17 1.73
N ALA A 197 13.44 7.54 2.70
CA ALA A 197 12.55 6.41 2.47
C ALA A 197 11.15 6.77 2.95
N LEU A 198 10.14 6.26 2.26
CA LEU A 198 8.73 6.38 2.65
C LEU A 198 8.06 5.01 2.42
N SER A 199 7.44 4.49 3.47
CA SER A 199 6.71 3.23 3.44
C SER A 199 5.32 3.38 4.06
N THR A 200 4.44 2.43 3.72
CA THR A 200 3.11 2.30 4.30
C THR A 200 3.12 1.23 5.38
N TYR A 201 2.53 1.53 6.53
CA TYR A 201 2.36 0.59 7.63
C TYR A 201 0.93 0.65 8.14
N GLY A 202 0.19 -0.45 8.01
CA GLY A 202 -1.24 -0.44 8.29
C GLY A 202 -1.96 0.60 7.43
N ASN A 203 -2.73 1.47 8.09
CA ASN A 203 -3.38 2.60 7.43
C ASN A 203 -2.53 3.88 7.39
N GLY A 204 -1.36 3.87 8.02
CA GLY A 204 -0.48 5.03 8.15
C GLY A 204 0.76 4.97 7.28
N ARG A 205 1.70 5.85 7.61
CA ARG A 205 2.94 6.05 6.84
C ARG A 205 4.12 6.26 7.75
N ILE A 206 5.29 5.85 7.27
CA ILE A 206 6.56 6.01 7.96
C ILE A 206 7.57 6.55 6.98
N ALA A 207 8.19 7.67 7.33
CA ALA A 207 9.26 8.26 6.55
C ALA A 207 10.56 8.32 7.36
N HIS A 208 11.67 8.09 6.68
CA HIS A 208 13.01 8.38 7.18
C HIS A 208 13.61 9.51 6.35
N ILE A 209 14.18 10.51 7.01
CA ILE A 209 14.95 11.59 6.38
C ILE A 209 16.34 11.59 6.99
N GLY A 210 17.31 11.10 6.24
CA GLY A 210 18.68 10.96 6.73
C GLY A 210 19.48 12.25 6.78
N ASP A 211 19.00 13.33 6.17
CA ASP A 211 19.65 14.64 6.27
C ASP A 211 19.55 15.19 7.70
N VAL A 212 20.68 15.36 8.36
CA VAL A 212 20.74 15.78 9.76
C VAL A 212 20.48 17.28 9.94
N ASN A 213 20.60 18.09 8.88
CA ASN A 213 20.51 19.56 9.00
C ASN A 213 19.13 20.11 8.63
N CYS A 214 18.24 19.25 8.14
CA CYS A 214 16.95 19.66 7.60
C CYS A 214 17.10 20.75 6.53
N ASP A 215 18.02 20.53 5.59
CA ASP A 215 18.26 21.42 4.46
C ASP A 215 17.01 21.51 3.57
N GLY A 216 17.01 22.46 2.63
CA GLY A 216 15.88 22.75 1.73
C GLY A 216 15.17 21.52 1.14
N PRO A 217 15.87 20.46 0.67
CA PRO A 217 15.20 19.28 0.15
C PRO A 217 14.37 18.49 1.18
N SER A 218 14.86 18.38 2.41
CA SER A 218 14.15 17.72 3.51
C SER A 218 12.88 18.49 3.86
N ILE A 219 12.96 19.82 3.86
CA ILE A 219 11.81 20.69 4.06
C ILE A 219 10.79 20.55 2.93
N THR A 220 11.23 20.55 1.67
CA THR A 220 10.31 20.34 0.53
C THR A 220 9.62 18.98 0.64
N PHE A 221 10.35 17.92 0.98
CA PHE A 221 9.77 16.60 1.18
C PHE A 221 8.71 16.59 2.29
N LEU A 222 9.02 17.20 3.44
CA LEU A 222 8.09 17.34 4.57
C LEU A 222 6.82 18.10 4.18
N GLN A 223 6.94 19.18 3.40
CA GLN A 223 5.80 19.95 2.91
C GLN A 223 4.90 19.13 1.97
N GLU A 224 5.49 18.38 1.03
CA GLU A 224 4.74 17.52 0.13
C GLU A 224 4.06 16.35 0.86
N LEU A 225 4.74 15.76 1.85
CA LEU A 225 4.17 14.71 2.68
C LEU A 225 2.91 15.20 3.42
N VAL A 226 2.97 16.40 4.00
CA VAL A 226 1.84 17.06 4.65
C VAL A 226 0.69 17.37 3.69
N LYS A 227 0.98 17.93 2.51
CA LYS A 227 -0.05 18.23 1.51
C LYS A 227 -0.79 16.96 1.09
N ASN A 228 -0.06 15.86 0.92
CA ASN A 228 -0.65 14.57 0.57
C ASN A 228 -1.53 14.00 1.70
N ALA A 229 -1.14 14.14 2.96
CA ALA A 229 -1.99 13.72 4.07
C ALA A 229 -3.29 14.55 4.18
N LYS A 230 -3.21 15.86 3.90
CA LYS A 230 -4.41 16.71 3.80
C LYS A 230 -5.37 16.23 2.73
N ARG A 231 -4.85 15.94 1.54
CA ARG A 231 -5.65 15.40 0.43
C ARG A 231 -6.36 14.11 0.81
N THR A 232 -5.67 13.20 1.52
CA THR A 232 -6.27 11.95 2.01
C THR A 232 -7.28 12.12 3.15
N ASN A 233 -7.28 13.26 3.85
CA ASN A 233 -8.25 13.56 4.90
C ASN A 233 -9.47 14.35 4.38
N GLU A 234 -9.29 15.16 3.34
CA GLU A 234 -10.37 15.96 2.72
C GLU A 234 -11.22 15.15 1.73
N VAL A 235 -10.66 14.09 1.12
CA VAL A 235 -11.41 13.16 0.27
C VAL A 235 -11.62 11.86 1.04
N SER A 236 -12.59 11.85 1.95
CA SER A 236 -13.05 10.61 2.60
C SER A 236 -13.92 9.78 1.64
N LEU A 237 -13.36 9.42 0.48
CA LEU A 237 -13.79 8.19 -0.16
C LEU A 237 -13.37 7.04 0.76
N PRO A 238 -14.18 5.99 0.93
CA PRO A 238 -13.80 4.84 1.75
C PRO A 238 -12.41 4.37 1.30
N LYS A 239 -11.42 4.54 2.18
CA LYS A 239 -10.06 4.07 1.96
C LYS A 239 -10.19 2.55 1.90
N ASN A 240 -9.87 1.97 0.76
CA ASN A 240 -10.01 0.53 0.46
C ASN A 240 -11.41 0.14 -0.03
N LYS A 241 -11.69 0.42 -1.31
CA LYS A 241 -12.86 -0.12 -2.01
C LYS A 241 -12.49 -1.34 -2.86
N ALA A 242 -13.46 -2.20 -3.07
CA ALA A 242 -13.45 -3.24 -4.08
C ALA A 242 -13.97 -2.71 -5.42
N LEU A 243 -13.43 -3.21 -6.53
CA LEU A 243 -13.93 -2.96 -7.88
C LEU A 243 -14.51 -4.24 -8.45
N ILE A 244 -15.81 -4.27 -8.68
CA ILE A 244 -16.50 -5.34 -9.40
C ILE A 244 -16.54 -4.96 -10.87
N ALA A 245 -15.64 -5.53 -11.67
CA ALA A 245 -15.48 -5.25 -13.09
C ALA A 245 -16.18 -6.33 -13.94
N CYS A 246 -17.31 -5.96 -14.56
CA CYS A 246 -18.17 -6.85 -15.32
C CYS A 246 -18.29 -6.43 -16.80
N GLY A 247 -19.09 -7.16 -17.58
CA GLY A 247 -19.28 -6.89 -19.02
C GLY A 247 -18.36 -7.67 -19.97
N LEU A 248 -17.57 -8.61 -19.44
CA LEU A 248 -16.81 -9.57 -20.26
C LEU A 248 -17.58 -10.85 -20.57
N GLY A 249 -18.66 -11.12 -19.81
CA GLY A 249 -19.52 -12.28 -19.97
C GLY A 249 -20.60 -12.13 -21.04
N LEU A 250 -21.43 -13.18 -21.17
CA LEU A 250 -22.51 -13.27 -22.19
C LEU A 250 -23.62 -12.24 -21.97
N PHE A 251 -23.81 -11.82 -20.72
CA PHE A 251 -24.85 -10.89 -20.32
C PHE A 251 -24.34 -9.44 -20.35
N LYS A 252 -25.27 -8.50 -20.52
CA LYS A 252 -24.95 -7.08 -20.32
C LYS A 252 -24.59 -6.86 -18.86
N ALA A 253 -23.72 -5.89 -18.59
CA ALA A 253 -23.30 -5.55 -17.22
C ALA A 253 -24.48 -5.20 -16.26
N SER A 254 -25.58 -4.67 -16.80
CA SER A 254 -26.82 -4.38 -16.04
C SER A 254 -27.55 -5.62 -15.57
N ASP A 255 -27.35 -6.75 -16.25
CA ASP A 255 -28.08 -8.01 -16.06
C ASP A 255 -27.11 -9.13 -15.62
N ASP A 256 -25.91 -8.74 -15.18
CA ASP A 256 -24.87 -9.67 -14.78
C ASP A 256 -25.16 -10.19 -13.37
N PHE A 257 -25.81 -11.35 -13.34
CA PHE A 257 -26.19 -12.10 -12.15
C PHE A 257 -25.03 -12.24 -11.15
N TYR A 258 -23.82 -12.50 -11.65
CA TYR A 258 -22.64 -12.72 -10.81
C TYR A 258 -22.21 -11.42 -10.13
N ALA A 259 -22.22 -10.33 -10.90
CA ALA A 259 -21.88 -9.01 -10.37
C ALA A 259 -22.91 -8.54 -9.30
N ASP A 260 -24.19 -8.83 -9.50
CA ASP A 260 -25.24 -8.45 -8.55
C ASP A 260 -25.18 -9.26 -7.25
N HIS A 261 -24.90 -10.57 -7.33
CA HIS A 261 -24.72 -11.41 -6.14
C HIS A 261 -23.48 -10.97 -5.35
N THR A 262 -22.37 -10.71 -6.04
CA THR A 262 -21.15 -10.21 -5.39
C THR A 262 -21.38 -8.84 -4.73
N ALA A 263 -22.06 -7.93 -5.44
CA ALA A 263 -22.39 -6.61 -4.92
C ALA A 263 -23.29 -6.67 -3.68
N LYS A 264 -24.28 -7.59 -3.68
CA LYS A 264 -25.13 -7.83 -2.52
C LYS A 264 -24.30 -8.32 -1.32
N THR A 265 -23.45 -9.32 -1.50
CA THR A 265 -22.63 -9.84 -0.40
C THR A 265 -21.62 -8.81 0.09
N PHE A 266 -20.98 -8.04 -0.79
CA PHE A 266 -20.09 -6.96 -0.36
C PHE A 266 -20.83 -5.91 0.45
N LYS A 267 -22.05 -5.57 0.05
CA LYS A 267 -22.93 -4.68 0.84
C LYS A 267 -23.27 -5.29 2.21
N ASP A 268 -23.66 -6.56 2.26
CA ASP A 268 -24.03 -7.26 3.50
C ASP A 268 -22.83 -7.39 4.46
N LEU A 269 -21.62 -7.50 3.92
CA LEU A 269 -20.35 -7.52 4.67
C LEU A 269 -19.80 -6.12 5.01
N GLY A 270 -20.44 -5.04 4.55
CA GLY A 270 -19.97 -3.67 4.77
C GLY A 270 -18.74 -3.28 3.96
N ILE A 271 -18.37 -4.07 2.94
CA ILE A 271 -17.22 -3.83 2.06
C ILE A 271 -17.58 -2.70 1.08
N PRO A 272 -16.87 -1.56 1.08
CA PRO A 272 -17.10 -0.51 0.11
C PRO A 272 -16.76 -1.01 -1.29
N PHE A 273 -17.64 -0.80 -2.28
CA PHE A 273 -17.36 -1.26 -3.64
C PHE A 273 -17.87 -0.32 -4.73
N SER A 274 -17.35 -0.49 -5.94
CA SER A 274 -17.85 0.10 -7.17
C SER A 274 -18.08 -1.00 -8.21
N LYS A 275 -19.25 -1.00 -8.85
CA LYS A 275 -19.54 -1.89 -9.99
C LYS A 275 -19.31 -1.13 -11.28
N VAL A 276 -18.46 -1.65 -12.16
CA VAL A 276 -18.06 -1.00 -13.42
C VAL A 276 -18.19 -1.96 -14.59
N ASP A 277 -18.85 -1.49 -15.66
CA ASP A 277 -18.87 -2.18 -16.95
C ASP A 277 -17.60 -1.83 -17.73
N ILE A 278 -16.68 -2.79 -17.82
CA ILE A 278 -15.39 -2.59 -18.51
C ILE A 278 -15.49 -2.76 -20.02
N SER A 279 -16.65 -3.18 -20.55
CA SER A 279 -16.88 -3.22 -21.99
C SER A 279 -17.17 -1.84 -22.57
N SER A 280 -17.68 -0.92 -21.75
CA SER A 280 -18.07 0.45 -22.14
C SER A 280 -17.14 1.53 -21.58
N THR A 281 -16.31 1.20 -20.59
CA THR A 281 -15.40 2.15 -19.94
C THR A 281 -14.12 2.36 -20.74
N THR A 282 -13.83 3.62 -21.09
CA THR A 282 -12.58 3.98 -21.79
C THR A 282 -11.37 4.10 -20.86
N ASP A 283 -11.58 4.21 -19.55
CA ASP A 283 -10.54 4.52 -18.56
C ASP A 283 -10.41 3.47 -17.44
N ILE A 284 -10.34 2.20 -17.83
CA ILE A 284 -10.11 1.11 -16.87
C ILE A 284 -8.73 1.22 -16.19
N VAL A 285 -7.76 1.86 -16.85
CA VAL A 285 -6.41 2.03 -16.29
C VAL A 285 -6.45 2.95 -15.09
N ALA A 286 -7.15 4.10 -15.16
CA ALA A 286 -7.30 4.97 -13.99
C ALA A 286 -7.98 4.26 -12.81
N LEU A 287 -8.95 3.37 -13.08
CA LEU A 287 -9.61 2.57 -12.05
C LEU A 287 -8.69 1.52 -11.42
N ILE A 288 -7.81 0.90 -12.21
CA ILE A 288 -6.80 -0.04 -11.71
C ILE A 288 -5.72 0.70 -10.92
N GLU A 289 -5.32 1.89 -11.38
CA GLU A 289 -4.28 2.69 -10.73
C GLU A 289 -4.77 3.50 -9.52
N ASP A 290 -6.09 3.50 -9.27
CA ASP A 290 -6.69 4.09 -8.08
C ASP A 290 -6.14 3.40 -6.82
N GLU A 291 -5.33 4.12 -6.04
CA GLU A 291 -4.70 3.61 -4.82
C GLU A 291 -5.72 3.21 -3.74
N THR A 292 -6.96 3.72 -3.84
CA THR A 292 -8.07 3.34 -2.96
C THR A 292 -8.64 1.96 -3.32
N CYS A 293 -8.37 1.43 -4.52
CA CYS A 293 -8.78 0.10 -4.92
C CYS A 293 -7.76 -0.93 -4.44
N LYS A 294 -8.17 -1.82 -3.51
CA LYS A 294 -7.31 -2.91 -3.00
C LYS A 294 -7.68 -4.27 -3.57
N PHE A 295 -8.91 -4.41 -4.04
CA PHE A 295 -9.45 -5.64 -4.56
C PHE A 295 -10.16 -5.38 -5.91
N ILE A 296 -9.82 -6.16 -6.93
CA ILE A 296 -10.49 -6.14 -8.22
C ILE A 296 -11.06 -7.54 -8.46
N PHE A 297 -12.34 -7.62 -8.81
CA PHE A 297 -12.97 -8.84 -9.29
C PHE A 297 -13.37 -8.71 -10.75
N LEU A 298 -12.69 -9.45 -11.62
CA LEU A 298 -13.00 -9.55 -13.06
C LEU A 298 -13.99 -10.69 -13.27
N ILE A 299 -15.17 -10.36 -13.79
CA ILE A 299 -16.26 -11.32 -14.02
C ILE A 299 -16.41 -11.62 -15.52
N GLY A 300 -16.54 -12.89 -15.85
CA GLY A 300 -16.90 -13.38 -17.18
C GLY A 300 -15.76 -13.42 -18.17
N VAL A 301 -14.50 -13.51 -17.74
CA VAL A 301 -13.35 -13.54 -18.65
C VAL A 301 -13.44 -14.77 -19.56
N GLY A 302 -13.70 -14.54 -20.85
CA GLY A 302 -13.77 -15.60 -21.87
C GLY A 302 -15.15 -16.19 -22.14
N GLN A 303 -16.15 -15.95 -21.28
CA GLN A 303 -17.50 -16.51 -21.43
C GLN A 303 -18.22 -16.02 -22.69
N ALA A 304 -18.02 -14.76 -23.11
CA ALA A 304 -18.59 -14.23 -24.35
C ALA A 304 -17.65 -14.28 -25.57
N GLY A 305 -16.61 -15.12 -25.49
CA GLY A 305 -15.61 -15.27 -26.54
C GLY A 305 -14.53 -14.17 -26.54
N ALA A 306 -13.57 -14.33 -27.45
CA ALA A 306 -12.34 -13.52 -27.45
C ALA A 306 -12.57 -12.03 -27.71
N ASP A 307 -13.59 -11.66 -28.49
CA ASP A 307 -13.85 -10.27 -28.86
C ASP A 307 -14.24 -9.40 -27.66
N LYS A 308 -15.01 -9.96 -26.72
CA LYS A 308 -15.41 -9.26 -25.49
C LYS A 308 -14.27 -9.11 -24.49
N ALA A 309 -13.36 -10.08 -24.44
CA ALA A 309 -12.16 -10.01 -23.60
C ALA A 309 -11.04 -9.16 -24.21
N ARG A 310 -11.13 -8.78 -25.49
CA ARG A 310 -10.10 -8.01 -26.21
C ARG A 310 -9.59 -6.76 -25.47
N PRO A 311 -10.41 -5.97 -24.74
CA PRO A 311 -9.91 -4.86 -23.95
C PRO A 311 -8.84 -5.27 -22.94
N LEU A 312 -8.97 -6.42 -22.26
CA LEU A 312 -7.98 -6.91 -21.29
C LEU A 312 -6.62 -7.23 -21.92
N PHE A 313 -6.59 -7.54 -23.22
CA PHE A 313 -5.37 -7.86 -23.95
C PHE A 313 -4.66 -6.63 -24.52
N LYS A 314 -5.21 -5.42 -24.34
CA LYS A 314 -4.47 -4.20 -24.67
C LYS A 314 -3.28 -4.07 -23.71
N SER A 315 -2.10 -3.75 -24.24
CA SER A 315 -0.85 -3.75 -23.48
C SER A 315 -0.91 -2.85 -22.24
N ASN A 316 -1.49 -1.66 -22.37
CA ASN A 316 -1.63 -0.73 -21.25
C ASN A 316 -2.47 -1.29 -20.09
N ILE A 317 -3.55 -2.02 -20.37
CA ILE A 317 -4.43 -2.61 -19.35
C ILE A 317 -3.74 -3.80 -18.69
N ARG A 318 -3.14 -4.68 -19.49
CA ARG A 318 -2.35 -5.82 -18.99
C ARG A 318 -1.23 -5.35 -18.07
N ASP A 319 -0.43 -4.40 -18.52
CA ASP A 319 0.76 -3.96 -17.80
C ASP A 319 0.35 -3.19 -16.52
N ALA A 320 -0.73 -2.39 -16.58
CA ALA A 320 -1.30 -1.74 -15.40
C ALA A 320 -1.80 -2.76 -14.37
N LEU A 321 -2.57 -3.76 -14.81
CA LEU A 321 -3.12 -4.79 -13.93
C LEU A 321 -2.02 -5.63 -13.28
N ARG A 322 -1.06 -6.11 -14.09
CA ARG A 322 0.11 -6.84 -13.57
C ARG A 322 0.86 -6.00 -12.54
N SER A 323 1.20 -4.76 -12.90
CA SER A 323 1.98 -3.88 -12.03
C SER A 323 1.22 -3.52 -10.74
N TRP A 324 -0.10 -3.37 -10.80
CA TRP A 324 -0.96 -3.15 -9.63
C TRP A 324 -0.95 -4.35 -8.68
N VAL A 325 -1.13 -5.58 -9.20
CA VAL A 325 -1.03 -6.80 -8.39
C VAL A 325 0.38 -6.94 -7.79
N GLU A 326 1.45 -6.74 -8.57
CA GLU A 326 2.84 -6.82 -8.07
C GLU A 326 3.15 -5.85 -6.92
N ARG A 327 2.40 -4.73 -6.82
CA ARG A 327 2.51 -3.73 -5.75
C ARG A 327 1.61 -4.00 -4.54
N GLY A 328 0.87 -5.10 -4.52
CA GLY A 328 0.03 -5.49 -3.37
C GLY A 328 -1.47 -5.53 -3.66
N GLY A 329 -1.90 -5.32 -4.91
CA GLY A 329 -3.30 -5.49 -5.30
C GLY A 329 -3.76 -6.95 -5.26
N TYR A 330 -5.05 -7.17 -5.00
CA TYR A 330 -5.68 -8.48 -4.97
C TYR A 330 -6.64 -8.61 -6.14
N LEU A 331 -6.32 -9.49 -7.08
CA LEU A 331 -7.13 -9.74 -8.26
C LEU A 331 -7.84 -11.09 -8.13
N ALA A 332 -9.16 -11.08 -8.16
CA ALA A 332 -9.96 -12.27 -8.43
C ALA A 332 -10.41 -12.27 -9.89
N VAL A 333 -10.37 -13.44 -10.51
CA VAL A 333 -10.80 -13.65 -11.90
C VAL A 333 -11.80 -14.79 -11.90
N GLN A 334 -12.96 -14.52 -12.48
CA GLN A 334 -13.95 -15.54 -12.84
C GLN A 334 -14.03 -15.59 -14.36
N GLY A 335 -13.95 -16.79 -14.92
CA GLY A 335 -13.86 -16.97 -16.37
C GLY A 335 -13.76 -18.43 -16.79
N GLU A 336 -13.79 -18.65 -18.10
CA GLU A 336 -13.68 -20.00 -18.68
C GLU A 336 -13.01 -20.01 -20.05
N GLY A 337 -12.48 -21.17 -20.41
CA GLY A 337 -11.95 -21.48 -21.74
C GLY A 337 -10.61 -20.83 -22.10
N GLY A 338 -10.17 -21.04 -23.35
CA GLY A 338 -8.82 -20.66 -23.78
C GLY A 338 -8.51 -19.16 -23.77
N VAL A 339 -9.53 -18.30 -23.69
CA VAL A 339 -9.35 -16.85 -23.52
C VAL A 339 -8.82 -16.55 -22.12
N MET A 340 -9.38 -17.19 -21.09
CA MET A 340 -8.91 -17.10 -19.72
C MET A 340 -7.49 -17.67 -19.60
N ASP A 341 -7.21 -18.85 -20.17
CA ASP A 341 -5.86 -19.44 -20.19
C ASP A 341 -4.83 -18.47 -20.79
N SER A 342 -5.15 -17.87 -21.94
CA SER A 342 -4.30 -16.89 -22.63
C SER A 342 -4.12 -15.61 -21.80
N PHE A 343 -5.15 -15.17 -21.07
CA PHE A 343 -5.06 -14.01 -20.19
C PHE A 343 -4.07 -14.29 -19.05
N LEU A 344 -4.25 -15.38 -18.31
CA LEU A 344 -3.41 -15.74 -17.17
C LEU A 344 -1.95 -15.92 -17.58
N SER A 345 -1.69 -16.63 -18.68
CA SER A 345 -0.33 -16.85 -19.17
C SER A 345 0.33 -15.57 -19.65
N LYS A 346 -0.38 -14.68 -20.37
CA LYS A 346 0.22 -13.46 -20.91
C LYS A 346 0.38 -12.34 -19.89
N VAL A 347 -0.51 -12.26 -18.89
CA VAL A 347 -0.50 -11.19 -17.89
C VAL A 347 0.34 -11.57 -16.68
N PHE A 348 0.22 -12.82 -16.21
CA PHE A 348 0.76 -13.26 -14.91
C PHE A 348 1.72 -14.44 -15.01
N ASP A 349 2.02 -14.93 -16.22
CA ASP A 349 2.86 -16.11 -16.44
C ASP A 349 2.33 -17.37 -15.73
N LYS A 350 1.00 -17.45 -15.60
CA LYS A 350 0.32 -18.63 -15.04
C LYS A 350 -0.23 -19.50 -16.16
N HIS A 351 0.22 -20.75 -16.21
CA HIS A 351 -0.19 -21.73 -17.22
C HIS A 351 -1.38 -22.58 -16.77
N TRP A 352 -2.25 -22.01 -15.95
CA TRP A 352 -3.50 -22.62 -15.52
C TRP A 352 -4.43 -22.81 -16.71
N LYS A 353 -5.07 -23.97 -16.80
CA LYS A 353 -5.92 -24.34 -17.93
C LYS A 353 -7.27 -24.86 -17.49
N CYS A 354 -8.32 -24.38 -18.13
CA CYS A 354 -9.64 -25.01 -18.06
C CYS A 354 -9.62 -26.39 -18.74
N VAL A 355 -9.81 -27.48 -17.99
CA VAL A 355 -9.80 -28.85 -18.54
C VAL A 355 -11.15 -29.54 -18.50
N GLY A 356 -12.09 -29.02 -17.72
CA GLY A 356 -13.42 -29.60 -17.59
C GLY A 356 -14.43 -28.59 -17.11
N TYR A 357 -15.70 -28.95 -17.22
CA TYR A 357 -16.81 -28.16 -16.70
C TYR A 357 -17.87 -29.10 -16.14
N TYR A 358 -17.84 -29.28 -14.82
CA TYR A 358 -18.74 -30.17 -14.11
C TYR A 358 -18.87 -29.75 -12.65
N ARG A 359 -19.90 -30.26 -11.97
CA ARG A 359 -20.06 -30.04 -10.54
C ARG A 359 -19.34 -31.13 -9.79
N GLU A 360 -18.54 -30.73 -8.81
CA GLU A 360 -17.83 -31.63 -7.91
C GLU A 360 -17.67 -30.93 -6.57
N GLU A 361 -17.73 -31.71 -5.51
CA GLU A 361 -17.45 -31.25 -4.16
C GLU A 361 -15.96 -31.45 -3.89
N ARG A 362 -15.29 -30.39 -3.43
CA ARG A 362 -13.85 -30.40 -3.17
C ARG A 362 -13.54 -29.86 -1.79
N GLU A 363 -12.55 -30.44 -1.15
CA GLU A 363 -12.10 -30.01 0.17
C GLU A 363 -11.08 -28.88 0.07
N LEU A 364 -11.06 -28.03 1.10
CA LEU A 364 -10.04 -27.01 1.31
C LEU A 364 -8.69 -27.70 1.51
N ASN A 365 -7.68 -27.26 0.77
CA ASN A 365 -6.31 -27.71 0.97
C ASN A 365 -5.80 -27.23 2.35
N GLU A 366 -5.33 -28.16 3.19
CA GLU A 366 -4.92 -27.87 4.58
C GLU A 366 -3.84 -26.79 4.67
N ASP A 367 -2.89 -26.76 3.71
CA ASP A 367 -1.83 -25.76 3.65
C ASP A 367 -2.35 -24.36 3.26
N CYS A 368 -3.64 -24.23 2.92
CA CYS A 368 -4.24 -22.99 2.46
C CYS A 368 -4.71 -22.08 3.61
N GLU A 369 -5.11 -22.62 4.77
CA GLU A 369 -5.62 -21.82 5.89
C GLU A 369 -4.59 -20.78 6.37
N GLU A 370 -3.32 -21.17 6.48
CA GLU A 370 -2.24 -20.25 6.84
C GLU A 370 -2.01 -19.16 5.78
N ARG A 371 -2.23 -19.50 4.50
CA ARG A 371 -2.07 -18.56 3.37
C ARG A 371 -3.13 -17.47 3.39
N PHE A 372 -4.33 -17.74 3.88
CA PHE A 372 -5.44 -16.77 3.90
C PHE A 372 -5.44 -15.79 5.08
N ARG A 373 -4.34 -15.65 5.84
CA ARG A 373 -4.20 -14.66 6.93
C ARG A 373 -5.38 -14.69 7.94
N GLY A 374 -5.94 -15.87 8.18
CA GLY A 374 -7.08 -16.04 9.10
C GLY A 374 -8.47 -15.83 8.49
N ALA A 375 -8.60 -15.81 7.15
CA ALA A 375 -9.92 -15.88 6.52
C ALA A 375 -10.62 -17.19 6.89
N MET A 376 -11.91 -17.11 7.19
CA MET A 376 -12.71 -18.29 7.56
C MET A 376 -13.30 -18.92 6.30
N LEU A 377 -12.47 -19.65 5.56
CA LEU A 377 -12.91 -20.36 4.37
C LEU A 377 -13.75 -21.59 4.73
N PRO A 378 -14.83 -21.89 3.98
CA PRO A 378 -15.54 -23.15 4.09
C PRO A 378 -14.61 -24.36 3.93
N ARG A 379 -14.86 -25.45 4.66
CA ARG A 379 -14.06 -26.69 4.50
C ARG A 379 -14.35 -27.43 3.20
N GLU A 380 -15.61 -27.41 2.78
CA GLU A 380 -16.09 -28.05 1.58
C GLU A 380 -16.53 -26.97 0.60
N TYR A 381 -16.23 -27.16 -0.67
CA TYR A 381 -16.60 -26.27 -1.76
C TYR A 381 -17.21 -27.09 -2.88
N SER A 382 -18.54 -26.99 -3.02
CA SER A 382 -19.28 -27.56 -4.15
C SER A 382 -19.80 -26.42 -5.00
N SER A 383 -19.30 -26.29 -6.22
CA SER A 383 -19.88 -25.41 -7.23
C SER A 383 -19.87 -26.06 -8.61
N LYS A 384 -20.74 -25.59 -9.50
CA LYS A 384 -20.66 -25.95 -10.92
C LYS A 384 -19.50 -25.16 -11.53
N ALA A 385 -18.33 -25.77 -11.48
CA ALA A 385 -17.08 -25.10 -11.78
C ALA A 385 -16.44 -25.57 -13.08
N VAL A 386 -15.67 -24.66 -13.65
CA VAL A 386 -14.55 -24.98 -14.50
C VAL A 386 -13.47 -25.63 -13.66
N VAL A 387 -13.02 -26.80 -14.09
CA VAL A 387 -11.90 -27.50 -13.47
C VAL A 387 -10.59 -26.98 -14.06
N ILE A 388 -9.69 -26.59 -13.17
CA ILE A 388 -8.45 -25.88 -13.50
C ILE A 388 -7.28 -26.84 -13.27
N SER A 389 -6.47 -27.08 -14.31
CA SER A 389 -5.24 -27.87 -14.23
C SER A 389 -3.99 -27.00 -14.39
N GLY A 390 -2.82 -27.59 -14.13
CA GLY A 390 -1.53 -26.89 -14.21
C GLY A 390 -1.30 -25.90 -13.07
N VAL A 391 -2.05 -26.07 -11.98
CA VAL A 391 -1.94 -25.34 -10.72
C VAL A 391 -1.02 -26.16 -9.83
N SER A 392 0.00 -25.54 -9.23
CA SER A 392 0.86 -26.24 -8.29
C SER A 392 0.14 -26.46 -6.96
N GLU A 393 0.58 -27.45 -6.19
CA GLU A 393 -0.03 -27.80 -4.91
C GLU A 393 -0.09 -26.60 -3.93
N ASP A 394 0.95 -25.76 -3.94
CA ASP A 394 1.05 -24.52 -3.15
C ASP A 394 0.19 -23.36 -3.70
N GLU A 395 -0.48 -23.55 -4.84
CA GLU A 395 -1.44 -22.61 -5.43
C GLU A 395 -2.88 -23.14 -5.37
N THR A 396 -3.08 -24.42 -5.06
CA THR A 396 -4.41 -25.00 -4.89
C THR A 396 -5.08 -24.50 -3.62
N VAL A 397 -6.35 -24.07 -3.73
CA VAL A 397 -7.21 -23.72 -2.59
C VAL A 397 -8.25 -24.79 -2.34
N TYR A 398 -9.06 -25.14 -3.35
CA TYR A 398 -10.03 -26.24 -3.30
C TYR A 398 -9.73 -27.22 -4.44
N GLY A 399 -9.17 -28.39 -4.13
CA GLY A 399 -8.67 -29.28 -5.17
C GLY A 399 -7.75 -30.38 -4.70
N GLY A 400 -7.33 -31.21 -5.66
CA GLY A 400 -6.31 -32.25 -5.47
C GLY A 400 -4.99 -31.89 -6.17
N SER A 401 -4.15 -32.90 -6.40
CA SER A 401 -2.83 -32.74 -7.04
C SER A 401 -2.90 -32.39 -8.53
N ASP A 402 -3.96 -32.83 -9.21
CA ASP A 402 -4.03 -32.81 -10.68
C ASP A 402 -4.88 -31.64 -11.19
N ASP A 403 -5.86 -31.21 -10.40
CA ASP A 403 -6.73 -30.10 -10.70
C ASP A 403 -7.40 -29.48 -9.45
N CYS A 404 -7.96 -28.29 -9.62
CA CYS A 404 -8.66 -27.54 -8.59
C CYS A 404 -9.89 -26.79 -9.14
N SER A 405 -10.84 -26.46 -8.26
CA SER A 405 -11.96 -25.54 -8.55
C SER A 405 -11.61 -24.08 -8.27
N LEU A 406 -10.59 -23.85 -7.44
CA LEU A 406 -10.10 -22.53 -7.08
C LEU A 406 -8.58 -22.57 -6.88
N ALA A 407 -7.90 -21.66 -7.57
CA ALA A 407 -6.45 -21.49 -7.50
C ALA A 407 -6.11 -20.08 -7.00
N MET A 408 -5.00 -19.94 -6.28
CA MET A 408 -4.48 -18.67 -5.83
C MET A 408 -2.95 -18.66 -5.89
N ALA A 409 -2.37 -17.63 -6.49
CA ALA A 409 -0.94 -17.41 -6.55
C ALA A 409 -0.53 -16.06 -5.95
N ASN A 410 0.67 -16.03 -5.37
CA ASN A 410 1.35 -14.80 -5.05
C ASN A 410 1.96 -14.19 -6.32
N ILE A 411 1.73 -12.90 -6.55
CA ILE A 411 2.29 -12.14 -7.66
C ILE A 411 2.94 -10.90 -7.08
N GLY A 412 4.27 -10.92 -6.91
CA GLY A 412 4.99 -9.88 -6.18
C GLY A 412 4.47 -9.74 -4.74
N LEU A 413 3.97 -8.56 -4.38
CA LEU A 413 3.36 -8.31 -3.06
C LEU A 413 1.86 -8.62 -3.00
N GLY A 414 1.20 -8.84 -4.14
CA GLY A 414 -0.23 -9.05 -4.23
C GLY A 414 -0.61 -10.49 -4.53
N ARG A 415 -1.88 -10.68 -4.90
CA ARG A 415 -2.45 -12.02 -5.12
C ARG A 415 -3.32 -12.07 -6.36
N LEU A 416 -3.27 -13.21 -7.03
CA LEU A 416 -4.15 -13.58 -8.13
C LEU A 416 -4.96 -14.81 -7.70
N MET A 417 -6.28 -14.72 -7.77
CA MET A 417 -7.19 -15.82 -7.53
C MET A 417 -7.97 -16.12 -8.80
N LEU A 418 -8.05 -17.40 -9.18
CA LEU A 418 -8.91 -17.88 -10.24
C LEU A 418 -10.05 -18.71 -9.65
N ILE A 419 -11.28 -18.37 -10.05
CA ILE A 419 -12.51 -18.99 -9.60
C ILE A 419 -13.14 -19.72 -10.78
N GLY A 420 -13.30 -21.04 -10.65
CA GLY A 420 -13.94 -21.86 -11.67
C GLY A 420 -15.46 -21.75 -11.70
N ASP A 421 -16.11 -21.31 -10.63
CA ASP A 421 -17.57 -21.17 -10.59
C ASP A 421 -18.09 -20.15 -11.61
N VAL A 422 -19.15 -20.52 -12.32
CA VAL A 422 -19.82 -19.65 -13.30
C VAL A 422 -21.23 -19.24 -12.88
N ASN A 423 -21.72 -19.78 -11.77
CA ASN A 423 -23.09 -19.61 -11.30
C ASN A 423 -23.21 -18.71 -10.06
N ALA A 424 -22.11 -18.11 -9.58
CA ALA A 424 -22.11 -17.30 -8.35
C ALA A 424 -22.79 -18.02 -7.18
N GLU A 425 -22.45 -19.29 -6.97
CA GLU A 425 -22.97 -20.05 -5.84
C GLU A 425 -22.58 -19.34 -4.54
N GLU A 426 -23.47 -19.38 -3.55
CA GLU A 426 -23.33 -18.63 -2.28
C GLU A 426 -21.94 -18.83 -1.67
N ILE A 427 -21.46 -20.07 -1.68
CA ILE A 427 -20.14 -20.43 -1.15
C ILE A 427 -18.97 -19.75 -1.88
N THR A 428 -19.08 -19.53 -3.19
CA THR A 428 -18.09 -18.78 -3.96
C THR A 428 -18.09 -17.32 -3.58
N ILE A 429 -19.28 -16.77 -3.37
CA ILE A 429 -19.44 -15.37 -2.99
C ILE A 429 -18.95 -15.15 -1.55
N ASP A 430 -19.11 -16.13 -0.66
CA ASP A 430 -18.53 -16.11 0.68
C ASP A 430 -17.00 -16.13 0.64
N VAL A 431 -16.41 -17.00 -0.18
CA VAL A 431 -14.95 -17.03 -0.40
C VAL A 431 -14.44 -15.68 -0.94
N LEU A 432 -15.15 -15.07 -1.88
CA LEU A 432 -14.84 -13.72 -2.39
C LEU A 432 -14.92 -12.65 -1.30
N GLY A 433 -15.95 -12.73 -0.45
CA GLY A 433 -16.14 -11.85 0.69
C GLY A 433 -14.97 -11.94 1.67
N GLU A 434 -14.62 -13.15 2.08
CA GLU A 434 -13.47 -13.45 2.95
C GLU A 434 -12.16 -12.94 2.35
N PHE A 435 -11.93 -13.19 1.05
CA PHE A 435 -10.75 -12.71 0.35
C PHE A 435 -10.66 -11.19 0.29
N ALA A 436 -11.78 -10.50 0.05
CA ALA A 436 -11.85 -9.05 0.11
C ALA A 436 -11.58 -8.52 1.53
N LYS A 437 -11.96 -9.22 2.61
CA LYS A 437 -11.60 -8.83 3.98
C LYS A 437 -10.11 -8.84 4.24
N CYS A 438 -9.41 -9.85 3.74
CA CYS A 438 -7.96 -9.95 3.90
C CYS A 438 -7.19 -8.76 3.29
N THR A 439 -7.82 -8.00 2.39
CA THR A 439 -7.23 -6.81 1.76
C THR A 439 -7.31 -5.54 2.60
N GLY A 440 -8.06 -5.55 3.71
CA GLY A 440 -8.32 -4.36 4.52
C GLY A 440 -9.43 -3.47 3.96
N CYS A 441 -10.33 -3.98 3.11
CA CYS A 441 -11.52 -3.27 2.59
C CYS A 441 -12.65 -3.12 3.63
N PHE A 442 -12.33 -2.85 4.90
CA PHE A 442 -13.28 -2.77 6.03
C PHE A 442 -13.26 -1.42 6.72
#